data_AF-A0A1Q6ELW4-F1
#
_entry.id   AF-A0A1Q6ELW4-F1
#
_cell.length_a   1.000
_cell.length_b   1.000
_cell.length_c   1.000
_cell.angle_alpha   90.00
_cell.angle_beta   90.00
_cell.angle_gamma   90.00
#
_symmetry.space_group_name_H-M   'P 1'
#
loop_
_entity.id
_entity.type
_entity.pdbx_description
1 polymer ?
#
loop_
_entity_poly.entity_id
_entity_poly.type
_entity_poly.pdbx_seq_one_letter_code
_entity_poly.pdbx_strand_id
1 'polypeptide(L)'
;MEIKSRFDHFNINVTDLDRSIAFYDKALGLRETGRKEASDGGFTLVYLGDGQSPFRLELTWLRDHAAAPYELGENESHLCMRVADDYDAVREHHRAMGCVCYENHDMGLYFINDPDDYWIEILPLK
;
A
#
# COMPACT_ATOMS: atom_id res chain seq x y z
N MET A 1 -10.72 -21.84 25.99
CA MET A 1 -10.57 -21.73 24.53
C MET A 1 -9.32 -20.91 24.27
N GLU A 2 -8.41 -21.40 23.44
CA GLU A 2 -7.19 -20.68 23.05
C GLU A 2 -7.38 -20.15 21.62
N ILE A 3 -7.17 -18.85 21.41
CA ILE A 3 -7.29 -18.22 20.08
C ILE A 3 -5.94 -18.34 19.36
N LYS A 4 -5.97 -18.83 18.12
CA LYS A 4 -4.78 -18.98 17.26
C LYS A 4 -4.95 -18.18 15.98
N SER A 5 -4.70 -16.87 16.04
CA SER A 5 -4.79 -15.94 14.90
C SER A 5 -3.44 -15.74 14.22
N ARG A 6 -3.48 -15.26 12.96
CA ARG A 6 -2.32 -14.76 12.22
C ARG A 6 -2.74 -13.50 11.46
N PHE A 7 -1.80 -12.61 11.17
CA PHE A 7 -2.04 -11.54 10.20
C PHE A 7 -2.28 -12.13 8.82
N ASP A 8 -3.21 -11.52 8.07
CA ASP A 8 -3.64 -12.01 6.76
C ASP A 8 -3.50 -10.91 5.69
N HIS A 9 -4.15 -9.77 5.89
CA HIS A 9 -4.03 -8.62 5.01
C HIS A 9 -4.30 -7.30 5.73
N PHE A 10 -3.89 -6.20 5.11
CA PHE A 10 -4.33 -4.85 5.42
C PHE A 10 -5.15 -4.32 4.25
N ASN A 11 -6.36 -3.83 4.53
CA ASN A 11 -7.28 -3.37 3.51
C ASN A 11 -7.27 -1.85 3.41
N ILE A 12 -7.28 -1.34 2.18
CA ILE A 12 -7.55 0.07 1.86
C ILE A 12 -8.55 0.15 0.70
N ASN A 13 -9.22 1.29 0.58
CA ASN A 13 -10.07 1.56 -0.57
C ASN A 13 -9.30 2.35 -1.62
N VAL A 14 -9.53 2.09 -2.91
CA VAL A 14 -8.88 2.84 -3.99
C VAL A 14 -9.89 3.28 -5.03
N THR A 15 -9.69 4.46 -5.59
CA THR A 15 -10.56 5.03 -6.63
C THR A 15 -10.27 4.43 -8.02
N ASP A 16 -9.05 3.94 -8.24
CA ASP A 16 -8.61 3.36 -9.51
C ASP A 16 -7.65 2.18 -9.25
N LEU A 17 -8.08 0.96 -9.59
CA LEU A 17 -7.28 -0.26 -9.39
C LEU A 17 -6.02 -0.28 -10.22
N ASP A 18 -6.10 0.08 -11.51
CA ASP A 18 -4.96 -0.05 -12.42
C ASP A 18 -3.87 0.94 -12.04
N ARG A 19 -4.25 2.17 -11.69
CA ARG A 19 -3.34 3.19 -11.16
C ARG A 19 -2.67 2.73 -9.86
N SER A 20 -3.45 2.15 -8.95
CA SER A 20 -2.95 1.68 -7.66
C SER A 20 -1.99 0.50 -7.82
N ILE A 21 -2.38 -0.52 -8.60
CA ILE A 21 -1.54 -1.70 -8.88
C ILE A 21 -0.22 -1.26 -9.53
N ALA A 22 -0.26 -0.36 -10.51
CA ALA A 22 0.95 0.15 -11.16
C ALA A 22 1.84 0.95 -10.19
N PHE A 23 1.26 1.72 -9.28
CA PHE A 23 2.01 2.43 -8.23
C PHE A 23 2.70 1.44 -7.30
N TYR A 24 1.96 0.49 -6.73
CA TYR A 24 2.51 -0.48 -5.76
C TYR A 24 3.56 -1.40 -6.38
N ASP A 25 3.41 -1.75 -7.65
CA ASP A 25 4.46 -2.46 -8.40
C ASP A 25 5.72 -1.61 -8.54
N LYS A 26 5.58 -0.37 -9.03
CA LYS A 26 6.74 0.49 -9.30
C LYS A 26 7.45 0.95 -8.02
N ALA A 27 6.69 1.37 -7.02
CA ALA A 27 7.24 1.93 -5.78
C ALA A 27 7.78 0.84 -4.84
N LEU A 28 7.12 -0.32 -4.76
CA LEU A 28 7.36 -1.30 -3.70
C LEU A 28 7.55 -2.73 -4.23
N GLY A 29 7.47 -2.96 -5.54
CA GLY A 29 7.62 -4.28 -6.15
C GLY A 29 6.47 -5.24 -5.87
N LEU A 30 5.34 -4.76 -5.37
CA LEU A 30 4.22 -5.63 -5.00
C LEU A 30 3.48 -6.15 -6.24
N ARG A 31 3.12 -7.43 -6.24
CA ARG A 31 2.47 -8.11 -7.36
C ARG A 31 1.11 -8.63 -6.98
N GLU A 32 0.18 -8.63 -7.94
CA GLU A 32 -1.14 -9.26 -7.77
C GLU A 32 -0.98 -10.77 -7.50
N THR A 33 -1.54 -11.21 -6.38
CA THR A 33 -1.54 -12.59 -5.89
C THR A 33 -2.94 -13.21 -5.94
N GLY A 34 -3.97 -12.40 -6.11
CA GLY A 34 -5.35 -12.85 -6.19
C GLY A 34 -6.31 -11.70 -6.43
N ARG A 35 -7.49 -12.05 -6.94
CA ARG A 35 -8.58 -11.12 -7.24
C ARG A 35 -9.92 -11.74 -6.93
N LYS A 36 -10.84 -10.94 -6.44
CA LYS A 36 -12.22 -11.33 -6.19
C LYS A 36 -13.17 -10.24 -6.65
N GLU A 37 -14.19 -10.64 -7.39
CA GLU A 37 -15.21 -9.73 -7.90
C GLU A 37 -16.56 -10.10 -7.31
N ALA A 38 -17.36 -9.10 -6.97
CA ALA A 38 -18.75 -9.31 -6.61
C ALA A 38 -19.51 -9.82 -7.84
N SER A 39 -20.41 -10.78 -7.65
CA SER A 39 -21.21 -11.34 -8.75
C SER A 39 -22.08 -10.30 -9.46
N ASP A 40 -22.44 -9.24 -8.75
CA ASP A 40 -23.20 -8.09 -9.27
C ASP A 40 -22.31 -6.92 -9.70
N GLY A 41 -20.98 -7.07 -9.62
CA GLY A 41 -19.99 -6.03 -9.93
C GLY A 41 -19.96 -4.85 -8.96
N GLY A 42 -20.53 -4.96 -7.76
CA GLY A 42 -20.53 -3.88 -6.77
C GLY A 42 -19.13 -3.54 -6.22
N PHE A 43 -18.23 -4.52 -6.19
CA PHE A 43 -16.84 -4.33 -5.77
C PHE A 43 -15.88 -5.26 -6.51
N THR A 44 -14.61 -4.84 -6.54
CA THR A 44 -13.47 -5.67 -6.91
C THR A 44 -12.41 -5.56 -5.82
N LEU A 45 -11.93 -6.71 -5.35
CA LEU A 45 -10.81 -6.83 -4.43
C LEU A 45 -9.58 -7.32 -5.19
N VAL A 46 -8.45 -6.67 -5.01
CA VAL A 46 -7.15 -7.11 -5.53
C VAL A 46 -6.17 -7.26 -4.39
N TYR A 47 -5.52 -8.42 -4.31
CA TYR A 47 -4.54 -8.74 -3.28
C TYR A 47 -3.13 -8.59 -3.83
N LEU A 48 -2.34 -7.68 -3.27
CA LEU A 48 -0.94 -7.50 -3.60
C LEU A 48 -0.03 -8.16 -2.55
N GLY A 49 1.05 -8.80 -2.98
CA GLY A 49 2.02 -9.45 -2.12
C GLY A 49 3.46 -9.06 -2.47
N ASP A 50 4.34 -9.17 -1.48
CA ASP A 50 5.79 -8.91 -1.58
C ASP A 50 6.59 -10.13 -2.10
N GLY A 51 5.93 -11.28 -2.26
CA GLY A 51 6.56 -12.56 -2.65
C GLY A 51 7.42 -13.21 -1.55
N GLN A 52 7.42 -12.68 -0.34
CA GLN A 52 8.25 -13.13 0.79
C GLN A 52 7.41 -13.53 2.01
N SER A 53 6.38 -12.75 2.33
CA SER A 53 5.51 -12.95 3.47
C SER A 53 4.12 -13.41 3.02
N PRO A 54 3.35 -14.10 3.90
CA PRO A 54 1.95 -14.43 3.60
C PRO A 54 1.01 -13.22 3.77
N PHE A 55 1.52 -12.07 4.22
CA PHE A 55 0.74 -10.85 4.42
C PHE A 55 0.48 -10.16 3.09
N ARG A 56 -0.70 -9.56 2.94
CA ARG A 56 -1.14 -8.95 1.68
C ARG A 56 -1.67 -7.55 1.90
N LEU A 57 -1.48 -6.69 0.92
CA LEU A 57 -2.25 -5.46 0.79
C LEU A 57 -3.51 -5.77 -0.02
N GLU A 58 -4.69 -5.57 0.55
CA GLU A 58 -5.98 -5.71 -0.14
C GLU A 58 -6.46 -4.34 -0.62
N LEU A 59 -6.60 -4.17 -1.93
CA LEU A 59 -7.19 -3.00 -2.56
C LEU A 59 -8.67 -3.26 -2.82
N THR A 60 -9.55 -2.45 -2.24
CA THR A 60 -11.00 -2.51 -2.48
C THR A 60 -11.44 -1.37 -3.37
N TRP A 61 -11.89 -1.70 -4.57
CA TRP A 61 -12.58 -0.77 -5.45
C TRP A 61 -14.08 -0.97 -5.38
N LEU A 62 -14.82 0.12 -5.20
CA LEU A 62 -16.28 0.14 -5.10
C LEU A 62 -16.86 0.85 -6.32
N ARG A 63 -17.72 0.16 -7.08
CA ARG A 63 -18.28 0.70 -8.32
C ARG A 63 -19.07 2.00 -8.11
N ASP A 64 -19.81 2.05 -7.01
CA ASP A 64 -20.76 3.13 -6.74
C ASP A 64 -20.13 4.26 -5.91
N HIS A 65 -18.83 4.16 -5.57
CA HIS A 65 -18.09 5.28 -4.98
C HIS A 65 -17.82 6.32 -6.06
N ALA A 66 -18.15 7.58 -5.79
CA ALA A 66 -17.82 8.66 -6.70
C ALA A 66 -16.30 8.68 -6.90
N ALA A 67 -15.80 9.03 -8.09
CA ALA A 67 -14.37 9.15 -8.37
C ALA A 67 -13.67 10.32 -7.60
N ALA A 68 -14.22 10.70 -6.44
CA ALA A 68 -13.65 11.62 -5.49
C ALA A 68 -12.72 10.87 -4.52
N PRO A 69 -11.68 11.54 -4.00
CA PRO A 69 -10.81 10.99 -2.96
C PRO A 69 -11.59 10.50 -1.74
N TYR A 70 -11.06 9.48 -1.06
CA TYR A 70 -11.57 9.05 0.23
C TYR A 70 -11.19 10.05 1.33
N GLU A 71 -12.11 10.31 2.26
CA GLU A 71 -11.83 11.09 3.48
C GLU A 71 -11.17 10.17 4.52
N LEU A 72 -9.83 10.19 4.62
CA LEU A 72 -9.06 9.26 5.45
C LEU A 72 -9.10 9.60 6.96
N GLY A 73 -9.55 10.80 7.32
CA GLY A 73 -9.52 11.31 8.70
C GLY A 73 -8.11 11.73 9.14
N GLU A 74 -7.93 11.94 10.45
CA GLU A 74 -6.68 12.45 11.06
C GLU A 74 -5.90 11.38 11.84
N ASN A 75 -6.28 10.11 11.72
CA ASN A 75 -5.62 9.02 12.43
C ASN A 75 -4.24 8.75 11.83
N GLU A 76 -3.25 8.57 12.71
CA GLU A 76 -1.91 8.11 12.32
C GLU A 76 -1.96 6.58 12.16
N SER A 77 -2.31 6.12 10.96
CA SER A 77 -2.26 4.71 10.58
C SER A 77 -1.55 4.55 9.25
N HIS A 78 -0.63 3.60 9.16
CA HIS A 78 0.16 3.36 7.96
C HIS A 78 0.48 1.87 7.79
N LEU A 79 0.74 1.50 6.54
CA LEU A 79 1.46 0.26 6.23
C LEU A 79 2.96 0.52 6.36
N CYS A 80 3.71 -0.40 6.93
CA CYS A 80 5.17 -0.31 6.99
C CYS A 80 5.81 -1.31 6.02
N MET A 81 6.78 -0.84 5.23
CA MET A 81 7.56 -1.63 4.29
C MET A 81 9.05 -1.51 4.61
N ARG A 82 9.75 -2.65 4.61
CA ARG A 82 11.20 -2.68 4.64
C ARG A 82 11.74 -2.88 3.24
N VAL A 83 12.63 -1.99 2.81
CA VAL A 83 13.27 -2.08 1.51
C VAL A 83 14.66 -2.69 1.66
N ALA A 84 14.96 -3.69 0.83
CA ALA A 84 16.32 -4.18 0.66
C ALA A 84 17.15 -3.17 -0.14
N ASP A 85 18.45 -3.41 -0.23
CA ASP A 85 19.41 -2.62 -1.02
C ASP A 85 19.71 -1.22 -0.46
N ASP A 86 20.22 -0.34 -1.32
CA ASP A 86 20.62 1.03 -1.00
C ASP A 86 19.38 1.89 -0.68
N TYR A 87 19.12 2.03 0.62
CA TYR A 87 18.01 2.80 1.16
C TYR A 87 17.95 4.25 0.64
N ASP A 88 19.10 4.88 0.44
CA ASP A 88 19.16 6.25 -0.09
C ASP A 88 18.79 6.27 -1.58
N ALA A 89 19.22 5.28 -2.36
CA ALA A 89 18.82 5.15 -3.76
C ALA A 89 17.32 4.89 -3.93
N VAL A 90 16.71 4.07 -3.06
CA VAL A 90 15.25 3.85 -3.06
C VAL A 90 14.51 5.14 -2.70
N ARG A 91 15.01 5.91 -1.72
CA ARG A 91 14.43 7.21 -1.36
C ARG A 91 14.46 8.19 -2.53
N GLU A 92 15.58 8.28 -3.25
CA GLU A 92 15.67 9.12 -4.45
C GLU A 92 14.76 8.64 -5.59
N HIS A 93 14.56 7.33 -5.73
CA HIS A 93 13.57 6.79 -6.66
C HIS A 93 12.15 7.26 -6.31
N HIS A 94 11.75 7.19 -5.05
CA HIS A 94 10.44 7.69 -4.59
C HIS A 94 10.32 9.21 -4.74
N ARG A 95 11.39 9.98 -4.51
CA ARG A 95 11.39 11.42 -4.81
C ARG A 95 11.14 11.69 -6.30
N ALA A 96 11.80 10.95 -7.18
CA ALA A 96 11.60 11.09 -8.63
C ALA A 96 10.18 10.67 -9.08
N MET A 97 9.52 9.78 -8.32
CA MET A 97 8.10 9.47 -8.50
C MET A 97 7.17 10.56 -7.96
N GLY A 98 7.67 11.49 -7.14
CA GLY A 98 6.88 12.56 -6.54
C GLY A 98 5.94 12.08 -5.43
N CYS A 99 6.22 10.93 -4.80
CA CYS A 99 5.34 10.34 -3.79
C CYS A 99 5.86 10.45 -2.35
N VAL A 100 7.03 11.05 -2.13
CA VAL A 100 7.55 11.28 -0.75
C VAL A 100 6.73 12.40 -0.10
N CYS A 101 6.03 12.08 1.00
CA CYS A 101 5.18 13.02 1.72
C CYS A 101 5.77 13.50 3.05
N TYR A 102 6.70 12.74 3.65
CA TYR A 102 7.38 13.11 4.89
C TYR A 102 8.73 12.41 5.03
N GLU A 103 9.72 13.06 5.66
CA GLU A 103 11.04 12.50 5.90
C GLU A 103 11.56 12.84 7.29
N ASN A 104 12.18 11.86 7.95
CA ASN A 104 12.87 12.07 9.23
C ASN A 104 14.20 11.31 9.25
N HIS A 105 15.27 12.03 8.93
CA HIS A 105 16.63 11.48 8.87
C HIS A 105 17.16 11.03 10.24
N ASP A 106 16.76 11.69 11.33
CA ASP A 106 17.21 11.33 12.68
C ASP A 106 16.64 9.97 13.12
N MET A 107 15.41 9.67 12.70
CA MET A 107 14.76 8.37 12.94
C MET A 107 15.13 7.31 11.89
N GLY A 108 15.75 7.70 10.78
CA GLY A 108 16.11 6.79 9.68
C GLY A 108 14.89 6.25 8.94
N LEU A 109 13.86 7.08 8.75
CA LEU A 109 12.61 6.73 8.07
C LEU A 109 12.14 7.83 7.10
N TYR A 110 11.27 7.45 6.18
CA TYR A 110 10.45 8.39 5.41
C TYR A 110 9.10 7.75 5.08
N PHE A 111 8.16 8.56 4.62
CA PHE A 111 6.85 8.12 4.17
C PHE A 111 6.64 8.47 2.71
N ILE A 112 5.94 7.57 2.03
CA ILE A 112 5.33 7.85 0.73
C ILE A 112 3.82 7.85 0.87
N ASN A 113 3.12 8.59 0.02
CA ASN A 113 1.68 8.44 -0.16
C ASN A 113 1.37 7.71 -1.47
N ASP A 114 0.37 6.84 -1.43
CA ASP A 114 -0.16 6.19 -2.63
C ASP A 114 -1.05 7.17 -3.43
N PRO A 115 -1.59 6.75 -4.60
CA PRO A 115 -2.45 7.61 -5.42
C PRO A 115 -3.74 8.08 -4.76
N ASP A 116 -4.15 7.43 -3.66
CA ASP A 116 -5.37 7.71 -2.90
C ASP A 116 -5.05 8.28 -1.49
N ASP A 117 -3.80 8.73 -1.30
CA ASP A 117 -3.23 9.40 -0.14
C ASP A 117 -3.01 8.55 1.12
N TYR A 118 -3.00 7.22 0.99
CA TYR A 118 -2.60 6.32 2.08
C TYR A 118 -1.10 6.39 2.31
N TRP A 119 -0.70 6.64 3.56
CA TRP A 119 0.70 6.74 3.93
C TRP A 119 1.32 5.36 4.14
N ILE A 120 2.53 5.18 3.60
CA ILE A 120 3.36 3.98 3.77
C ILE A 120 4.70 4.40 4.36
N GLU A 121 5.04 3.85 5.52
CA GLU A 121 6.35 4.02 6.16
C GLU A 121 7.39 3.16 5.44
N ILE A 122 8.54 3.77 5.12
CA ILE A 122 9.66 3.10 4.47
C ILE A 122 10.86 3.05 5.42
N LEU A 123 11.28 1.83 5.75
CA LEU A 123 12.43 1.54 6.59
C LEU A 123 13.47 0.72 5.82
N PRO A 124 14.77 0.82 6.17
CA PRO A 124 15.75 -0.12 5.66
C PRO A 124 15.48 -1.53 6.20
N LEU A 125 15.77 -2.55 5.38
CA LEU A 125 15.87 -3.93 5.84
C LEU A 125 17.05 -4.04 6.83
N LYS A 126 16.86 -4.76 7.93
CA LYS A 126 17.90 -4.96 8.96
C LYS A 126 18.66 -6.27 8.74
#